data_AF-A0A951V0T6-F1
#
_entry.id   AF-A0A951V0T6-F1
#
_cell.length_a   1.000
_cell.length_b   1.000
_cell.length_c   1.000
_cell.angle_alpha   90.00
_cell.angle_beta   90.00
_cell.angle_gamma   90.00
#
_symmetry.space_group_name_H-M   'P 1'
#
loop_
_entity.id
_entity.type
_entity.pdbx_description
1 polymer ?
#
loop_
_entity_poly.entity_id
_entity_poly.type
_entity_poly.pdbx_seq_one_letter_code
_entity_poly.pdbx_strand_id
1 'polypeptide(L)'
;IILLIFLGILLIFLIFISSVMYYLYKAIYEVLYNKKIDKAPLGLVVKVNSIVSLKIMLGFMLFVVPGIIMTLKYAPLNYILCKYPNLSSKEVLNKTKEMSKGIKWKMFIFNTLIIFIEVIIISVTSPNMYVEGYIGIDIFTSILNFIVSIIMVVFTSIFTMNLFISVDNIKYPNIKCN
;
A
#
# COMPACT_ATOMS: atom_id res chain seq x y z
N ILE A 1 -28.18 -17.50 0.45
CA ILE A 1 -27.79 -17.21 1.86
C ILE A 1 -26.27 -17.27 2.03
N ILE A 2 -25.61 -18.40 1.73
CA ILE A 2 -24.14 -18.54 1.84
C ILE A 2 -23.38 -17.49 1.01
N LEU A 3 -23.78 -17.25 -0.24
CA LEU A 3 -23.17 -16.22 -1.10
C LEU A 3 -23.29 -14.79 -0.53
N LEU A 4 -24.43 -14.47 0.09
CA LEU A 4 -24.67 -13.17 0.72
C LEU A 4 -23.83 -12.99 1.99
N ILE A 5 -23.68 -14.06 2.79
CA ILE A 5 -22.82 -14.07 3.98
C ILE A 5 -21.36 -13.89 3.56
N PHE A 6 -20.90 -14.61 2.54
CA PHE A 6 -19.56 -14.49 2.00
C PHE A 6 -19.26 -13.08 1.49
N LEU A 7 -20.20 -12.49 0.73
CA LEU A 7 -20.08 -11.12 0.24
C LEU A 7 -20.00 -10.11 1.41
N GLY A 8 -20.79 -10.32 2.47
CA GLY A 8 -20.75 -9.51 3.68
C GLY A 8 -19.39 -9.56 4.39
N ILE A 9 -18.83 -10.77 4.58
CA ILE A 9 -17.50 -10.96 5.19
C ILE A 9 -16.41 -10.29 4.35
N LEU A 10 -16.46 -10.46 3.03
CA LEU A 10 -15.52 -9.83 2.11
C LEU A 10 -15.56 -8.30 2.23
N LEU A 11 -16.75 -7.72 2.35
CA LEU A 11 -16.93 -6.27 2.47
C LEU A 11 -16.38 -5.73 3.80
N ILE A 12 -16.59 -6.45 4.90
CA ILE A 12 -16.00 -6.13 6.21
C ILE A 12 -14.46 -6.19 6.14
N PHE A 13 -13.92 -7.23 5.50
CA PHE A 13 -12.47 -7.40 5.35
C PHE A 13 -11.84 -6.28 4.52
N LEU A 14 -12.51 -5.83 3.45
CA LEU A 14 -12.06 -4.70 2.63
C LEU A 14 -12.06 -3.37 3.41
N ILE A 15 -13.08 -3.14 4.25
CA ILE A 15 -13.12 -1.96 5.13
C ILE A 15 -11.98 -2.01 6.14
N PHE A 16 -11.73 -3.19 6.73
CA PHE A 16 -10.65 -3.40 7.69
C PHE A 16 -9.27 -3.15 7.08
N ILE A 17 -8.99 -3.71 5.89
CA ILE A 17 -7.75 -3.45 5.17
C ILE A 17 -7.58 -1.95 4.90
N SER A 18 -8.64 -1.29 4.43
CA SER A 18 -8.59 0.14 4.08
C SER A 18 -8.28 1.02 5.29
N SER A 19 -8.86 0.71 6.46
CA SER A 19 -8.60 1.46 7.68
C SER A 19 -7.19 1.20 8.22
N VAL A 20 -6.75 -0.06 8.28
CA VAL A 20 -5.40 -0.43 8.73
C VAL A 20 -4.35 0.24 7.85
N MET A 21 -4.50 0.19 6.53
CA MET A 21 -3.54 0.82 5.61
C MET A 21 -3.46 2.33 5.82
N TYR A 22 -4.59 3.01 6.04
CA TYR A 22 -4.57 4.44 6.36
C TYR A 22 -3.85 4.74 7.68
N TYR A 23 -4.09 3.96 8.74
CA TYR A 23 -3.41 4.17 10.03
C TYR A 23 -1.91 3.87 9.96
N LEU A 24 -1.50 2.85 9.20
CA LEU A 24 -0.08 2.56 8.96
C LEU A 24 0.61 3.73 8.26
N TYR A 25 0.02 4.25 7.17
CA TYR A 25 0.56 5.41 6.47
C TYR A 25 0.65 6.64 7.38
N LYS A 26 -0.39 6.88 8.19
CA LYS A 26 -0.38 7.98 9.17
C LYS A 26 0.75 7.82 10.18
N ALA A 27 0.89 6.63 10.78
CA ALA A 27 1.91 6.34 11.78
C ALA A 27 3.32 6.54 11.20
N ILE A 28 3.58 6.02 10.00
CA ILE A 28 4.88 6.19 9.31
C ILE A 28 5.15 7.67 9.05
N TYR A 29 4.15 8.45 8.59
CA TYR A 29 4.33 9.87 8.36
C TYR A 29 4.68 10.62 9.66
N GLU A 30 3.92 10.38 10.73
CA GLU A 30 4.14 11.04 12.03
C GLU A 30 5.51 10.70 12.61
N VAL A 31 5.95 9.44 12.48
CA VAL A 31 7.28 8.98 12.89
C VAL A 31 8.39 9.63 12.06
N LEU A 32 8.24 9.72 10.74
CA LEU A 32 9.27 10.28 9.86
C LEU A 32 9.43 11.80 10.00
N TYR A 33 8.35 12.54 10.24
CA TYR A 33 8.37 14.01 10.30
C TYR A 33 8.32 14.58 11.71
N ASN A 34 8.16 13.73 12.72
CA ASN A 34 7.92 14.13 14.11
C ASN A 34 6.80 15.21 14.23
N LYS A 35 5.83 15.18 13.30
CA LYS A 35 4.70 16.11 13.23
C LYS A 35 3.40 15.31 13.32
N LYS A 36 2.56 15.65 14.29
CA LYS A 36 1.20 15.08 14.39
C LYS A 36 0.31 15.66 13.28
N ILE A 37 -0.42 14.78 12.60
CA ILE A 37 -1.37 15.15 11.55
C ILE A 37 -2.79 14.90 12.04
N ASP A 38 -3.68 15.83 11.72
CA ASP A 38 -5.12 15.69 11.89
C ASP A 38 -5.67 14.45 11.18
N LYS A 39 -6.57 13.75 11.85
CA LYS A 39 -7.15 12.52 11.31
C LYS A 39 -8.18 12.88 10.24
N ALA A 40 -7.98 12.36 9.02
CA ALA A 40 -9.04 12.33 8.02
C ALA A 40 -10.27 11.56 8.55
N PRO A 41 -11.49 11.99 8.22
CA PRO A 41 -12.70 11.30 8.65
C PRO A 41 -12.73 9.87 8.09
N LEU A 42 -12.97 8.88 8.96
CA LEU A 42 -12.92 7.46 8.59
C LEU A 42 -13.89 7.14 7.43
N GLY A 43 -15.07 7.77 7.43
CA GLY A 43 -16.03 7.64 6.34
C GLY A 43 -15.50 8.08 4.97
N LEU A 44 -14.65 9.11 4.93
CA LEU A 44 -13.97 9.53 3.70
C LEU A 44 -12.93 8.50 3.26
N VAL A 45 -12.10 8.02 4.20
CA VAL A 45 -11.06 7.02 3.94
C VAL A 45 -11.66 5.76 3.34
N VAL A 46 -12.72 5.22 3.96
CA VAL A 46 -13.41 4.01 3.48
C VAL A 46 -14.05 4.27 2.12
N LYS A 47 -14.76 5.39 1.95
CA LYS A 47 -15.43 5.72 0.69
C LYS A 47 -14.45 5.80 -0.48
N VAL A 48 -13.32 6.50 -0.32
CA VAL A 48 -12.36 6.69 -1.40
C VAL A 48 -11.58 5.42 -1.69
N ASN A 49 -11.13 4.69 -0.66
CA ASN A 49 -10.46 3.40 -0.84
C ASN A 49 -11.38 2.39 -1.54
N SER A 50 -12.65 2.28 -1.17
CA SER A 50 -13.60 1.40 -1.85
C SER A 50 -13.78 1.74 -3.33
N ILE A 51 -13.88 3.03 -3.68
CA ILE A 51 -13.95 3.46 -5.09
C ILE A 51 -12.69 3.08 -5.85
N VAL A 52 -11.52 3.20 -5.22
CA VAL A 52 -10.24 2.83 -5.84
C VAL A 52 -10.09 1.32 -5.98
N SER A 53 -10.44 0.55 -4.95
CA SER A 53 -10.41 -0.91 -5.00
C SER A 53 -11.30 -1.45 -6.11
N LEU A 54 -12.50 -0.88 -6.31
CA LEU A 54 -13.36 -1.23 -7.44
C LEU A 54 -12.70 -0.93 -8.78
N LYS A 55 -12.02 0.22 -8.93
CA LYS A 55 -11.31 0.56 -10.18
C LYS A 55 -10.13 -0.36 -10.45
N ILE A 56 -9.40 -0.75 -9.41
CA ILE A 56 -8.29 -1.69 -9.51
C ILE A 56 -8.82 -3.08 -9.90
N MET A 57 -9.87 -3.54 -9.22
CA MET A 57 -10.51 -4.83 -9.50
C MET A 57 -11.07 -4.89 -10.91
N LEU A 58 -11.75 -3.84 -11.38
CA LEU A 58 -12.18 -3.70 -12.77
C LEU A 58 -11.00 -3.70 -13.74
N GLY A 59 -9.88 -3.05 -13.37
CA GLY A 59 -8.65 -3.07 -14.14
C GLY A 59 -8.12 -4.48 -14.34
N PHE A 60 -7.99 -5.25 -13.25
CA PHE A 60 -7.56 -6.65 -13.28
C PHE A 60 -8.55 -7.58 -13.97
N MET A 61 -9.86 -7.32 -13.83
CA MET A 61 -10.92 -8.08 -14.50
C MET A 61 -10.86 -7.89 -16.02
N LEU A 62 -10.41 -6.72 -16.50
CA LEU A 62 -10.16 -6.50 -17.91
C LEU A 62 -8.89 -7.26 -18.36
N PHE A 63 -7.74 -6.95 -17.75
CA PHE A 63 -6.46 -7.62 -17.98
C PHE A 63 -5.46 -7.34 -16.84
N VAL A 64 -4.40 -8.15 -16.72
CA VAL A 64 -3.35 -7.97 -15.70
C VAL A 64 -2.64 -6.61 -15.84
N VAL A 65 -2.23 -6.23 -17.05
CA VAL A 65 -1.53 -4.96 -17.33
C VAL A 65 -2.32 -3.72 -16.91
N PRO A 66 -3.60 -3.52 -17.33
CA PRO A 66 -4.41 -2.39 -16.85
C PRO A 66 -4.69 -2.43 -15.36
N GLY A 67 -4.79 -3.62 -14.74
CA GLY A 67 -4.84 -3.77 -13.29
C GLY A 67 -3.62 -3.14 -12.59
N ILE A 68 -2.41 -3.51 -13.01
CA ILE A 68 -1.15 -2.96 -12.48
C ILE A 68 -1.10 -1.43 -12.67
N ILE A 69 -1.49 -0.93 -13.86
CA ILE A 69 -1.52 0.51 -14.13
C ILE A 69 -2.45 1.25 -13.17
N MET A 70 -3.62 0.68 -12.85
CA MET A 70 -4.55 1.28 -11.89
C MET A 70 -3.99 1.27 -10.47
N THR A 71 -3.34 0.19 -10.05
CA THR A 71 -2.66 0.11 -8.74
C THR A 71 -1.61 1.21 -8.61
N LEU A 72 -0.72 1.35 -9.60
CA LEU A 72 0.31 2.40 -9.59
C LEU A 72 -0.29 3.82 -9.62
N LYS A 73 -1.42 4.01 -10.31
CA LYS A 73 -2.12 5.29 -10.42
C LYS A 73 -2.78 5.73 -9.12
N TYR A 74 -3.13 4.80 -8.23
CA TYR A 74 -3.81 5.09 -6.98
C TYR A 74 -2.97 4.81 -5.73
N ALA A 75 -1.73 4.37 -5.90
CA ALA A 75 -0.80 4.13 -4.80
C ALA A 75 -0.58 5.32 -3.83
N PRO A 76 -0.51 6.61 -4.26
CA PRO A 76 -0.36 7.73 -3.33
C PRO A 76 -1.65 8.14 -2.61
N LEU A 77 -2.75 7.38 -2.75
CA LEU A 77 -4.05 7.75 -2.19
C LEU A 77 -4.00 7.98 -0.68
N ASN A 78 -3.49 6.98 0.07
CA ASN A 78 -3.46 7.06 1.53
C ASN A 78 -2.53 8.17 2.01
N TYR A 79 -1.43 8.41 1.30
CA TYR A 79 -0.55 9.56 1.55
C TYR A 79 -1.31 10.89 1.44
N ILE A 80 -2.11 11.07 0.39
CA ILE A 80 -2.89 12.31 0.18
C ILE A 80 -4.00 12.45 1.22
N LEU A 81 -4.66 11.35 1.59
CA LEU A 81 -5.66 11.35 2.68
C LEU A 81 -5.03 11.78 4.01
N CYS A 82 -3.80 11.34 4.30
CA CYS A 82 -3.06 11.79 5.47
C CYS A 82 -2.67 13.26 5.35
N LYS A 83 -2.08 13.69 4.23
CA LYS A 83 -1.54 15.06 4.09
C LYS A 83 -2.63 16.14 3.97
N TYR A 84 -3.76 15.81 3.35
CA TYR A 84 -4.84 16.76 3.06
C TYR A 84 -6.19 16.22 3.56
N PRO A 85 -6.39 16.12 4.89
CA PRO A 85 -7.58 15.48 5.48
C PRO A 85 -8.89 16.24 5.22
N ASN A 86 -8.81 17.53 4.88
CA ASN A 86 -9.96 18.42 4.66
C ASN A 86 -10.53 18.36 3.24
N LEU A 87 -9.90 17.60 2.33
CA LEU A 87 -10.36 17.50 0.94
C LEU A 87 -11.59 16.62 0.80
N SER A 88 -12.47 16.97 -0.14
CA SER A 88 -13.59 16.12 -0.53
C SER A 88 -13.11 14.86 -1.27
N SER A 89 -13.95 13.81 -1.32
CA SER A 89 -13.61 12.55 -2.00
C SER A 89 -13.17 12.73 -3.44
N LYS A 90 -13.74 13.71 -4.16
CA LYS A 90 -13.42 13.99 -5.57
C LYS A 90 -12.07 14.69 -5.70
N GLU A 91 -11.77 15.62 -4.81
CA GLU A 91 -10.50 16.34 -4.77
C GLU A 91 -9.34 15.40 -4.41
N VAL A 92 -9.54 14.52 -3.42
CA VAL A 92 -8.57 13.48 -3.06
C VAL A 92 -8.22 12.62 -4.28
N LEU A 93 -9.23 12.12 -5.00
CA LEU A 93 -9.02 11.30 -6.19
C LEU A 93 -8.34 12.05 -7.33
N ASN A 94 -8.65 13.33 -7.52
CA ASN A 94 -8.03 14.16 -8.54
C ASN A 94 -6.56 14.43 -8.22
N LYS A 95 -6.27 14.82 -6.97
CA LYS A 95 -4.91 15.03 -6.50
C LYS A 95 -4.09 13.75 -6.55
N THR A 96 -4.69 12.59 -6.25
CA THR A 96 -4.03 11.28 -6.38
C THR A 96 -3.60 10.99 -7.81
N LYS A 97 -4.47 11.26 -8.79
CA LYS A 97 -4.12 11.09 -10.21
C LYS A 97 -3.02 12.05 -10.63
N GLU A 98 -3.09 13.30 -10.19
CA GLU A 98 -2.12 14.34 -10.53
C GLU A 98 -0.75 14.03 -9.94
N MET A 99 -0.69 13.64 -8.68
CA MET A 99 0.52 13.22 -7.99
C MET A 99 1.17 12.03 -8.68
N SER A 100 0.37 11.05 -9.11
CA SER A 100 0.86 9.86 -9.81
C SER A 100 1.42 10.13 -11.20
N LYS A 101 1.09 11.26 -11.85
CA LYS A 101 1.68 11.60 -13.16
C LYS A 101 3.20 11.82 -13.02
N GLY A 102 3.99 11.19 -13.87
CA GLY A 102 5.46 11.35 -13.87
C GLY A 102 6.24 10.44 -12.92
N ILE A 103 5.57 9.73 -11.99
CA ILE A 103 6.25 8.80 -11.06
C ILE A 103 5.91 7.33 -11.28
N LYS A 104 4.90 7.02 -12.12
CA LYS A 104 4.45 5.64 -12.37
C LYS A 104 5.58 4.69 -12.74
N TRP A 105 6.50 5.14 -13.60
CA TRP A 105 7.65 4.34 -14.03
C TRP A 105 8.63 4.06 -12.89
N LYS A 106 8.94 5.07 -12.06
CA LYS A 106 9.81 4.88 -10.88
C LYS A 106 9.18 3.90 -9.90
N MET A 107 7.86 4.02 -9.67
CA MET A 107 7.13 3.11 -8.80
C MET A 107 7.07 1.69 -9.36
N PHE A 108 6.87 1.53 -10.67
CA PHE A 108 6.87 0.23 -11.32
C PHE A 108 8.21 -0.47 -11.15
N ILE A 109 9.31 0.19 -11.53
CA ILE A 109 10.66 -0.38 -11.43
C ILE A 109 10.97 -0.76 -9.98
N PHE A 110 10.67 0.12 -9.02
CA PHE A 110 10.90 -0.14 -7.61
C PHE A 110 10.09 -1.34 -7.09
N ASN A 111 8.79 -1.40 -7.43
CA ASN A 111 7.91 -2.48 -6.99
C ASN A 111 8.35 -3.83 -7.61
N THR A 112 8.74 -3.84 -8.88
CA THR A 112 9.25 -5.05 -9.54
C THR A 112 10.58 -5.50 -8.94
N LEU A 113 11.50 -4.58 -8.63
CA LEU A 113 12.77 -4.90 -8.00
C LEU A 113 12.60 -5.50 -6.60
N ILE A 114 11.71 -4.92 -5.77
CA ILE A 114 11.44 -5.47 -4.44
C ILE A 114 10.87 -6.87 -4.52
N ILE A 115 9.87 -7.09 -5.36
CA ILE A 115 9.25 -8.42 -5.50
C ILE A 115 10.30 -9.43 -5.96
N PHE A 116 11.18 -9.04 -6.88
CA PHE A 116 12.26 -9.92 -7.34
C PHE A 116 13.25 -10.26 -6.23
N ILE A 117 13.68 -9.27 -5.44
CA ILE A 117 14.57 -9.48 -4.28
C ILE A 117 13.89 -10.38 -3.25
N GLU A 118 12.63 -10.13 -2.93
CA GLU A 118 11.86 -10.92 -1.96
C GLU A 118 11.74 -12.38 -2.39
N VAL A 119 11.42 -12.64 -3.67
CA VAL A 119 11.35 -14.00 -4.23
C VAL A 119 12.70 -14.70 -4.16
N ILE A 120 13.80 -14.00 -4.49
CA ILE A 120 15.14 -14.58 -4.38
C ILE A 120 15.44 -14.95 -2.93
N ILE A 121 15.22 -14.03 -1.98
CA ILE A 121 15.53 -14.30 -0.57
C ILE A 121 14.73 -15.51 -0.07
N ILE A 122 13.42 -15.57 -0.35
CA ILE A 122 12.57 -16.70 0.03
C ILE A 122 13.04 -18.01 -0.62
N SER A 123 13.46 -17.97 -1.89
CA SER A 123 13.97 -19.17 -2.58
C SER A 123 15.29 -19.67 -1.98
N VAL A 124 16.16 -18.77 -1.51
CA VAL A 124 17.46 -19.12 -0.91
C VAL A 124 17.30 -19.64 0.53
N THR A 125 16.38 -19.08 1.30
CA THR A 125 16.11 -19.51 2.68
C THR A 125 15.24 -20.77 2.75
N SER A 126 14.63 -21.19 1.64
CA SER A 126 13.69 -22.31 1.61
C SER A 126 13.76 -23.13 0.31
N PRO A 127 14.96 -23.60 -0.11
CA PRO A 127 15.07 -24.33 -1.38
C PRO A 127 14.36 -25.69 -1.35
N ASN A 128 14.06 -26.26 -0.18
CA ASN A 128 13.45 -27.59 0.00
C ASN A 128 12.61 -27.71 1.30
N MET A 129 11.63 -26.84 1.56
CA MET A 129 10.77 -27.01 2.75
C MET A 129 9.94 -28.30 2.67
N TYR A 130 9.79 -28.98 3.81
CA TYR A 130 9.17 -30.30 4.02
C TYR A 130 10.07 -31.51 3.75
N VAL A 131 11.32 -31.50 4.24
CA VAL A 131 12.06 -32.75 4.43
C VAL A 131 11.44 -33.48 5.62
N GLU A 132 10.79 -34.61 5.36
CA GLU A 132 10.13 -35.42 6.40
C GLU A 132 11.10 -35.69 7.57
N GLY A 133 10.70 -35.34 8.79
CA GLY A 133 11.45 -35.61 10.03
C GLY A 133 12.19 -34.42 10.66
N TYR A 134 12.26 -33.23 10.03
CA TYR A 134 13.03 -32.08 10.55
C TYR A 134 12.19 -30.84 10.90
N ILE A 135 11.14 -31.04 11.72
CA ILE A 135 10.21 -29.98 12.19
C ILE A 135 10.93 -28.74 12.76
N GLY A 136 12.04 -28.91 13.47
CA GLY A 136 12.77 -27.79 14.07
C GLY A 136 13.38 -26.83 13.02
N ILE A 137 13.83 -27.38 11.89
CA ILE A 137 14.40 -26.58 10.78
C ILE A 137 13.28 -25.83 10.07
N ASP A 138 12.14 -26.48 9.82
CA ASP A 138 10.98 -25.86 9.17
C ASP A 138 10.40 -24.70 10.00
N ILE A 139 10.35 -24.84 11.32
CA ILE A 139 9.91 -23.75 12.22
C ILE A 139 10.91 -22.59 12.17
N PHE A 140 12.22 -22.89 12.22
CA PHE A 140 13.25 -21.85 12.18
C PHE A 140 13.24 -21.07 10.85
N THR A 141 13.16 -21.74 9.71
CA THR A 141 13.08 -21.08 8.39
C THR A 141 11.81 -20.27 8.25
N SER A 142 10.67 -20.75 8.76
CA SER A 142 9.40 -20.01 8.78
C SER A 142 9.51 -18.71 9.59
N ILE A 143 10.12 -18.76 10.77
CA ILE A 143 10.38 -17.58 11.61
C ILE A 143 11.31 -16.60 10.88
N LEU A 144 12.38 -17.11 10.26
CA LEU A 144 13.33 -16.28 9.52
C LEU A 144 12.66 -15.57 8.35
N ASN A 145 11.86 -16.29 7.55
CA ASN A 145 11.10 -15.73 6.44
C ASN A 145 10.13 -14.65 6.93
N PHE A 146 9.43 -14.90 8.04
CA PHE A 146 8.54 -13.91 8.64
C PHE A 146 9.27 -12.63 9.05
N ILE A 147 10.44 -12.74 9.69
CA ILE A 147 11.28 -11.59 10.06
C ILE A 147 11.71 -10.80 8.83
N VAL A 148 12.21 -11.50 7.79
CA VAL A 148 12.64 -10.86 6.54
C VAL A 148 11.48 -10.15 5.86
N SER A 149 10.30 -10.78 5.77
CA SER A 149 9.11 -10.14 5.20
C SER A 149 8.70 -8.89 5.96
N ILE A 150 8.75 -8.88 7.30
CA ILE A 150 8.48 -7.67 8.09
C ILE A 150 9.46 -6.55 7.73
N ILE A 151 10.76 -6.85 7.68
CA ILE A 151 11.81 -5.86 7.36
C ILE A 151 11.56 -5.29 5.95
N MET A 152 11.25 -6.14 4.97
CA MET A 152 10.99 -5.73 3.59
C MET A 152 9.75 -4.84 3.46
N VAL A 153 8.67 -5.17 4.18
CA VAL A 153 7.45 -4.35 4.21
C VAL A 153 7.73 -2.97 4.80
N VAL A 154 8.43 -2.91 5.92
CA VAL A 154 8.81 -1.64 6.56
C VAL A 154 9.68 -0.80 5.62
N PHE A 155 10.72 -1.39 5.03
CA PHE A 155 11.59 -0.69 4.07
C PHE A 155 10.81 -0.14 2.87
N THR A 156 9.93 -0.95 2.28
CA THR A 156 9.10 -0.57 1.14
C THR A 156 8.17 0.60 1.51
N SER A 157 7.56 0.57 2.69
CA SER A 157 6.66 1.61 3.16
C SER A 157 7.38 2.95 3.40
N ILE A 158 8.58 2.93 3.97
CA ILE A 158 9.41 4.12 4.18
C ILE A 158 9.85 4.71 2.85
N PHE A 159 10.35 3.88 1.93
CA PHE A 159 10.79 4.35 0.61
C PHE A 159 9.64 4.98 -0.17
N THR A 160 8.47 4.30 -0.23
CA THR A 160 7.30 4.81 -0.97
C THR A 160 6.82 6.14 -0.40
N MET A 161 6.81 6.30 0.93
CA MET A 161 6.53 7.58 1.57
C MET A 161 7.52 8.67 1.17
N ASN A 162 8.83 8.42 1.29
CA ASN A 162 9.85 9.38 0.91
C ASN A 162 9.78 9.79 -0.57
N LEU A 163 9.48 8.82 -1.44
CA LEU A 163 9.22 9.07 -2.86
C LEU A 163 8.02 10.01 -3.04
N PHE A 164 6.90 9.73 -2.38
CA PHE A 164 5.71 10.59 -2.47
C PHE A 164 5.99 12.00 -1.97
N ILE A 165 6.72 12.15 -0.86
CA ILE A 165 7.04 13.47 -0.33
C ILE A 165 7.96 14.24 -1.27
N SER A 166 8.99 13.60 -1.83
CA SER A 166 9.88 14.22 -2.81
C SER A 166 9.09 14.75 -4.01
N VAL A 167 8.12 13.98 -4.48
CA VAL A 167 7.25 14.35 -5.61
C VAL A 167 6.32 15.50 -5.24
N ASP A 168 5.73 15.45 -4.06
CA ASP A 168 4.83 16.48 -3.58
C ASP A 168 5.56 17.82 -3.40
N ASN A 169 6.78 17.80 -2.86
CA ASN A 169 7.63 18.99 -2.73
C ASN A 169 8.01 19.60 -4.08
N ILE A 170 8.20 18.77 -5.12
CA ILE A 170 8.50 19.26 -6.48
C ILE A 170 7.25 19.89 -7.13
N LYS A 171 6.07 19.26 -6.98
CA LYS A 171 4.83 19.73 -7.61
C LYS A 171 4.15 20.87 -6.86
N TYR A 172 4.30 20.91 -5.54
CA TYR A 172 3.66 21.89 -4.66
C TYR A 172 4.68 22.53 -3.72
N PRO A 173 5.70 23.24 -4.24
CA PRO A 173 6.82 23.78 -3.46
C PRO A 173 6.39 24.82 -2.40
N ASN A 174 5.21 25.45 -2.55
CA ASN A 174 4.77 26.59 -1.76
C ASN A 174 3.57 26.32 -0.84
N ILE A 175 3.08 25.08 -0.73
CA ILE A 175 2.09 24.76 0.31
C ILE A 175 2.87 24.47 1.59
N LYS A 176 3.31 25.54 2.28
CA LYS A 176 3.82 25.42 3.65
C LYS A 176 2.71 24.81 4.50
N CYS A 177 3.05 23.70 5.15
CA CYS A 177 2.24 23.14 6.21
C CYS A 177 2.03 24.24 7.26
N ASN A 178 0.78 24.70 7.46
CA ASN A 178 0.38 25.05 8.82
C ASN A 178 0.46 23.78 9.66
#